data_AF-A0A3R5UUY4-F1
#
_entry.id   AF-A0A3R5UUY4-F1
#
_cell.length_a   1.000
_cell.length_b   1.000
_cell.length_c   1.000
_cell.angle_alpha   90.00
_cell.angle_beta   90.00
_cell.angle_gamma   90.00
#
_symmetry.space_group_name_H-M   'P 1'
#
loop_
_entity.id
_entity.type
_entity.pdbx_description
1 polymer ?
#
loop_
_entity_poly.entity_id
_entity_poly.type
_entity_poly.pdbx_seq_one_letter_code
_entity_poly.pdbx_strand_id
1 'polypeptide(L)' 'MYNPKTIPAIRIVEKDGLIYTLDNRRLKVFQEAGIDIPYTKLDKIPESEMFKFTTKNEGKTIEIRKIK' A
#
# COMPACT_ATOMS: atom_id res chain seq x y z
N MET A 1 20.77 -14.94 -3.77
CA MET A 1 20.53 -13.65 -4.46
C MET A 1 19.04 -13.38 -4.48
N TYR A 2 18.57 -12.36 -3.76
CA TYR A 2 17.15 -12.00 -3.70
C TYR A 2 16.85 -11.05 -4.86
N ASN A 3 16.08 -11.49 -5.85
CA ASN A 3 15.81 -10.69 -7.05
C ASN A 3 14.60 -9.77 -6.80
N PRO A 4 14.74 -8.43 -6.78
CA PRO A 4 13.64 -7.51 -6.51
C PRO A 4 12.51 -7.59 -7.55
N LYS A 5 12.77 -8.13 -8.74
CA LYS A 5 11.75 -8.39 -9.78
C LYS A 5 10.77 -9.52 -9.46
N THR A 6 11.08 -10.37 -8.49
CA THR A 6 10.16 -11.44 -8.03
C THR A 6 9.10 -10.91 -7.06
N ILE A 7 9.21 -9.66 -6.63
CA ILE A 7 8.28 -9.07 -5.67
C ILE A 7 7.06 -8.57 -6.45
N PRO A 8 5.85 -9.06 -6.15
CA PRO A 8 4.64 -8.64 -6.85
C PRO A 8 4.40 -7.15 -6.66
N ALA A 9 3.99 -6.49 -7.73
CA ALA A 9 3.67 -5.07 -7.73
C ALA A 9 2.60 -4.76 -6.67
N ILE A 10 2.75 -3.63 -6.00
CA ILE A 10 1.73 -3.18 -5.06
C ILE A 10 0.52 -2.65 -5.81
N ARG A 11 -0.67 -2.94 -5.29
CA ARG A 11 -1.90 -2.43 -5.87
C ARG A 11 -2.22 -1.07 -5.27
N ILE A 12 -2.32 -0.07 -6.13
CA ILE A 12 -2.72 1.29 -5.76
C ILE A 12 -4.08 1.60 -6.37
N VAL A 13 -4.87 2.40 -5.68
CA VAL A 13 -6.19 2.87 -6.12
C VAL A 13 -6.23 4.37 -5.94
N GLU A 14 -6.87 5.06 -6.87
CA GLU A 14 -7.13 6.49 -6.76
C GLU A 14 -8.54 6.69 -6.21
N LYS A 15 -8.66 7.47 -5.14
CA LYS A 15 -9.94 7.81 -4.53
C LYS A 15 -9.91 9.27 -4.08
N ASP A 16 -10.90 10.04 -4.52
CA ASP A 16 -11.04 11.45 -4.13
C ASP A 16 -9.78 12.30 -4.41
N GLY A 17 -9.06 11.98 -5.50
CA GLY A 17 -7.80 12.66 -5.88
C GLY A 17 -6.57 12.24 -5.06
N LEU A 18 -6.71 11.28 -4.14
CA LEU A 18 -5.63 10.71 -3.34
C LEU A 18 -5.30 9.28 -3.79
N ILE A 19 -4.01 8.95 -3.78
CA ILE A 19 -3.53 7.60 -4.10
C ILE A 19 -3.43 6.80 -2.81
N TYR A 20 -4.18 5.70 -2.75
CA TYR A 20 -4.17 4.76 -1.65
C TYR A 20 -3.53 3.44 -2.09
N THR A 21 -2.84 2.78 -1.17
CA THR A 21 -2.28 1.45 -1.43
C THR A 21 -3.06 0.39 -0.69
N LEU A 22 -3.37 -0.71 -1.37
CA LEU A 22 -4.03 -1.88 -0.76
C LEU A 22 -3.03 -2.75 0.03
N ASP A 23 -1.75 -2.65 -0.36
CA ASP A 23 -0.62 -3.42 0.14
C ASP A 23 0.30 -2.59 1.07
N ASN A 24 -0.27 -1.94 2.09
CA ASN A 24 0.45 -1.06 3.03
C ASN A 24 1.71 -1.68 3.66
N ARG A 25 1.68 -3.00 3.94
CA ARG A 25 2.84 -3.71 4.51
C ARG A 25 4.03 -3.75 3.55
N ARG A 26 3.78 -3.98 2.26
CA ARG A 26 4.85 -3.98 1.25
C ARG A 26 5.38 -2.57 1.06
N LEU A 27 4.50 -1.59 0.88
CA LEU A 27 4.90 -0.19 0.74
C LEU A 27 5.88 0.24 1.85
N LYS A 28 5.58 -0.12 3.10
CA LYS A 28 6.45 0.22 4.24
C LYS A 28 7.83 -0.45 4.17
N VAL A 29 7.90 -1.74 3.82
CA VAL A 29 9.18 -2.47 3.70
C VAL A 29 10.04 -1.90 2.58
N PHE A 30 9.44 -1.55 1.44
CA PHE A 30 10.17 -0.92 0.34
C PHE A 30 10.63 0.50 0.68
N GLN A 31 9.80 1.25 1.42
CA GLN A 31 10.18 2.57 1.94
C GLN A 31 11.38 2.48 2.89
N GLU A 32 11.41 1.48 3.78
CA GLU A 32 12.55 1.25 4.68
C GLU A 32 13.79 0.74 3.94
N ALA A 33 13.60 -0.05 2.87
CA ALA A 33 14.68 -0.54 2.03
C ALA A 33 15.25 0.54 1.09
N GLY A 34 14.54 1.65 0.86
CA GLY A 34 14.92 2.70 -0.09
C GLY A 34 14.95 2.22 -1.55
N ILE A 35 14.13 1.23 -1.89
CA ILE A 35 14.09 0.60 -3.22
C ILE A 35 12.80 1.00 -3.94
N ASP A 36 12.92 1.36 -5.21
CA ASP A 36 11.75 1.61 -6.07
C ASP A 36 10.93 0.34 -6.26
N ILE A 37 9.62 0.47 -6.02
CA ILE A 37 8.68 -0.64 -6.11
C ILE A 37 7.80 -0.53 -7.36
N PRO A 38 7.60 -1.63 -8.11
CA PRO A 38 6.58 -1.66 -9.15
C PRO A 38 5.19 -1.53 -8.52
N TYR A 39 4.33 -0.70 -9.12
CA TYR A 39 2.94 -0.55 -8.69
C TYR A 39 1.98 -0.77 -9.86
N THR A 40 0.80 -1.27 -9.54
CA THR A 40 -0.31 -1.45 -10.49
C THR A 40 -1.47 -0.59 -10.02
N LYS A 41 -1.90 0.35 -10.88
CA LYS A 41 -3.09 1.15 -10.63
C LYS A 41 -4.34 0.31 -10.93
N LEU A 42 -5.24 0.27 -9.96
CA LEU A 42 -6.58 -0.28 -10.08
C LEU A 42 -7.57 0.88 -10.21
N ASP A 43 -8.43 0.83 -11.22
CA ASP A 43 -9.45 1.86 -11.46
C ASP A 43 -10.60 1.80 -10.44
N LYS A 44 -10.81 0.64 -9.81
CA LYS A 44 -11.86 0.43 -8.81
C LYS A 44 -11.30 -0.19 -7.56
N ILE A 45 -11.78 0.30 -6.41
CA ILE A 45 -11.51 -0.29 -5.11
C ILE A 45 -12.32 -1.59 -5.01
N PRO A 46 -11.70 -2.74 -4.77
CA PRO A 46 -12.43 -3.97 -4.49
C PRO A 46 -13.33 -3.79 -3.26
N GLU A 47 -14.58 -4.26 -3.31
CA GLU A 47 -15.49 -4.21 -2.15
C GLU A 47 -14.89 -4.92 -0.92
N SER A 48 -14.15 -6.00 -1.16
CA SER A 48 -13.39 -6.73 -0.15
C SER A 48 -12.31 -5.90 0.54
N GLU A 49 -11.91 -4.77 -0.03
CA GLU A 49 -10.89 -3.86 0.51
C GLU A 49 -11.50 -2.54 1.00
N MET A 50 -12.79 -2.28 0.75
CA MET A 50 -13.47 -1.06 1.21
C MET A 50 -13.42 -0.88 2.73
N PHE A 51 -13.40 -1.98 3.49
CA PHE A 51 -13.26 -1.92 4.95
C PHE A 51 -11.96 -1.22 5.39
N LYS A 52 -10.92 -1.19 4.55
CA LYS A 52 -9.65 -0.50 4.83
C LYS A 52 -9.76 1.02 4.68
N PHE A 53 -10.80 1.51 4.01
CA PHE A 53 -11.08 2.94 3.78
C PHE A 53 -12.06 3.54 4.79
N THR A 54 -12.24 2.87 5.93
CA THR A 54 -13.15 3.31 7.01
C THR A 54 -12.50 4.30 7.97
N THR A 55 -11.21 4.59 7.82
CA THR A 55 -10.47 5.50 8.68
C THR A 55 -10.73 6.96 8.30
N LYS A 56 -11.13 7.78 9.29
CA LYS A 56 -11.34 9.24 9.14
C LYS A 56 -10.08 10.03 8.76
N ASN A 57 -8.90 9.40 8.84
CA ASN A 57 -7.60 10.05 8.60
C ASN A 57 -7.08 9.88 7.16
N GLU A 58 -7.94 9.50 6.21
CA GLU A 58 -7.59 9.44 4.78
C GLU A 58 -6.35 8.57 4.48
N GLY A 59 -6.07 7.56 5.32
CA GLY A 59 -4.90 6.69 5.14
C GLY A 59 -3.54 7.40 5.19
N LYS A 60 -3.46 8.64 5.70
CA LYS A 60 -2.24 9.48 5.68
C LYS A 60 -1.08 8.94 6.51
N THR A 61 -1.33 8.03 7.44
CA THR A 61 -0.30 7.52 8.35
C THR A 61 -0.38 6.00 8.45
N ILE A 62 0.76 5.33 8.28
CA ILE A 62 0.91 3.90 8.57
C ILE A 62 1.49 3.76 9.98
N GLU A 63 0.66 3.40 10.95
CA GLU A 63 1.11 3.10 12.31
C GLU A 63 1.47 1.61 12.45
N ILE A 64 2.72 1.33 12.78
CA ILE A 64 3.17 -0.02 13.12
C ILE A 64 2.97 -0.18 14.63
N ARG A 65 2.17 -1.16 15.06
CA ARG A 65 2.11 -1.55 16.47
C ARG A 65 3.49 -2.06 16.88
N LYS A 66 4.20 -1.32 17.74
CA LYS A 66 5.37 -1.85 18.44
C LYS A 66 4.89 -2.96 19.38
N ILE A 67 5.33 -4.19 19.11
CA ILE A 67 5.22 -5.28 20.09
C ILE A 67 6.22 -4.93 21.20
N LYS A 68 5.73 -4.83 22.43
CA LYS A 68 6.54 -4.58 23.62
C LYS A 68 7.01 -5.90 24.20
#